data_AF-A0A365HC77-F1
#
_entry.id   AF-A0A365HC77-F1
#
_cell.length_a   1.000
_cell.length_b   1.000
_cell.length_c   1.000
_cell.angle_alpha   90.00
_cell.angle_beta   90.00
_cell.angle_gamma   90.00
#
_symmetry.space_group_name_H-M   'P 1'
#
loop_
_entity.id
_entity.type
_entity.pdbx_description
1 polymer ?
#
loop_
_entity_poly.entity_id
_entity_poly.type
_entity_poly.pdbx_seq_one_letter_code
_entity_poly.pdbx_strand_id
1 'polypeptide(L)'
;MTDAPNVPETDLQEVTTRNTVARDVIAGFAAASTSYVWQYVADALADVPGLAAEVARLRDEARTVRLDRANLAAAALAALAAHHDGEPDPLLYLRDELAAQGHVLRGRS
;
A
#
# COMPACT_ATOMS: atom_id res chain seq x y z
N MET A 1 16.71 5.35 17.41
CA MET A 1 16.77 5.02 15.97
C MET A 1 16.56 3.52 15.90
N THR A 2 15.30 3.10 15.77
CA THR A 2 14.94 1.67 15.84
C THR A 2 15.15 1.10 14.45
N ASP A 3 16.15 0.24 14.32
CA ASP A 3 16.43 -0.52 13.10
C ASP A 3 15.23 -1.46 12.88
N ALA A 4 14.35 -1.09 11.96
CA ALA A 4 13.23 -1.96 11.60
C ALA A 4 13.81 -3.17 10.88
N PRO A 5 13.45 -4.41 11.25
CA PRO A 5 13.97 -5.59 10.59
C PRO A 5 13.71 -5.48 9.08
N ASN A 6 14.79 -5.60 8.29
CA ASN A 6 14.74 -5.67 6.84
C ASN A 6 14.11 -7.01 6.44
N VAL A 7 12.77 -7.08 6.52
CA VAL A 7 12.01 -8.21 6.02
C VAL A 7 12.06 -8.12 4.49
N PRO A 8 12.62 -9.11 3.78
CA PRO A 8 12.67 -9.08 2.33
C PRO A 8 11.25 -8.89 1.80
N GLU A 9 11.08 -7.90 0.93
CA GLU A 9 9.78 -7.61 0.34
C GLU A 9 9.32 -8.82 -0.45
N THR A 10 8.21 -9.43 -0.02
CA THR A 10 7.63 -10.56 -0.74
C THR A 10 7.15 -10.09 -2.10
N ASP A 11 7.70 -10.67 -3.17
CA ASP A 11 7.28 -10.45 -4.54
C ASP A 11 5.90 -11.10 -4.76
N LEU A 12 4.85 -10.28 -4.73
CA LEU A 12 3.47 -10.72 -4.90
C LEU A 12 3.19 -11.20 -6.33
N GLN A 13 3.92 -10.69 -7.32
CA GLN A 13 3.81 -11.16 -8.70
C GLN A 13 4.39 -12.57 -8.84
N GLU A 14 5.54 -12.82 -8.22
CA GLU A 14 6.12 -14.16 -8.17
C GLU A 14 5.21 -15.13 -7.41
N VAL A 15 4.64 -14.72 -6.27
CA VAL A 15 3.66 -15.53 -5.51
C VAL A 15 2.44 -15.88 -6.36
N THR A 16 1.89 -14.91 -7.08
CA THR A 16 0.72 -15.14 -7.95
C THR A 16 1.09 -16.08 -9.11
N THR A 17 2.27 -15.91 -9.70
CA THR A 17 2.77 -16.79 -10.77
C THR A 17 2.93 -18.24 -10.28
N ARG A 18 3.54 -18.43 -9.11
CA ARG A 18 3.69 -19.76 -8.49
C ARG A 18 2.32 -20.37 -8.14
N ASN A 19 1.36 -19.56 -7.69
CA ASN A 19 0.00 -20.03 -7.41
C ASN A 19 -0.71 -20.51 -8.68
N THR A 20 -0.60 -19.78 -9.80
CA THR A 20 -1.16 -20.21 -11.09
C THR A 20 -0.63 -21.58 -11.50
N VAL A 21 0.69 -21.76 -11.45
CA VAL A 21 1.33 -23.05 -11.77
C VAL A 21 0.82 -24.16 -10.84
N ALA A 22 0.72 -23.89 -9.53
CA ALA A 22 0.21 -24.86 -8.57
C ALA A 22 -1.25 -25.24 -8.85
N ARG A 23 -2.10 -24.27 -9.20
CA ARG A 23 -3.51 -24.50 -9.54
C ARG A 23 -3.65 -25.37 -10.78
N ASP A 24 -2.84 -25.13 -11.82
CA ASP A 24 -2.86 -25.94 -13.03
C ASP A 24 -2.51 -27.41 -12.75
N VAL A 25 -1.48 -27.63 -11.93
CA VAL A 25 -1.07 -28.98 -11.50
C VAL A 25 -2.18 -29.66 -10.69
N ILE A 26 -2.76 -28.97 -9.70
CA ILE A 26 -3.82 -29.52 -8.84
C ILE A 26 -5.10 -29.78 -9.64
N ALA A 27 -5.44 -28.94 -10.61
CA ALA A 27 -6.58 -29.17 -11.49
C ALA A 27 -6.44 -30.48 -12.29
N GLY A 28 -5.23 -30.79 -12.77
CA GLY A 28 -4.92 -32.07 -13.41
C GLY A 28 -5.15 -33.27 -12.49
N PHE A 29 -4.72 -33.18 -11.22
CA PHE A 29 -4.95 -34.24 -10.24
C PHE A 29 -6.43 -34.37 -9.83
N ALA A 30 -7.13 -33.26 -9.66
CA ALA A 30 -8.55 -33.24 -9.32
C ALA A 30 -9.40 -33.88 -10.44
N ALA A 31 -9.06 -33.64 -11.70
CA ALA A 31 -9.75 -34.24 -12.84
C ALA A 31 -9.52 -35.76 -12.96
N ALA A 32 -8.36 -36.25 -12.52
CA ALA A 32 -7.98 -37.65 -12.60
C ALA A 32 -8.33 -38.48 -11.34
N SER A 33 -8.88 -37.85 -10.29
CA SER A 33 -9.08 -38.45 -8.98
C SER A 33 -10.52 -38.30 -8.49
N THR A 34 -11.04 -39.32 -7.80
CA THR A 34 -12.34 -39.26 -7.10
C THR A 34 -12.25 -38.69 -5.68
N SER A 35 -11.06 -38.25 -5.26
CA SER A 35 -10.83 -37.73 -3.90
C SER A 35 -11.25 -36.26 -3.76
N TYR A 36 -12.09 -36.00 -2.75
CA TYR A 36 -12.52 -34.65 -2.36
C TYR A 36 -11.36 -33.75 -1.87
N VAL A 37 -10.23 -34.34 -1.49
CA VAL A 37 -9.05 -33.61 -1.00
C VAL A 37 -8.51 -32.65 -2.07
N TRP A 38 -8.53 -33.06 -3.35
CA TRP A 38 -8.01 -32.22 -4.44
C TRP A 38 -8.92 -31.02 -4.73
N GLN A 39 -10.23 -31.17 -4.55
CA GLN A 39 -11.18 -30.06 -4.64
C GLN A 39 -10.95 -29.06 -3.51
N TYR A 40 -10.80 -29.54 -2.28
CA TYR A 40 -10.51 -28.68 -1.13
C TYR A 40 -9.20 -27.88 -1.30
N VAL A 41 -8.15 -28.51 -1.84
CA VAL A 41 -6.89 -27.81 -2.14
C VAL A 41 -7.07 -26.79 -3.26
N ALA A 42 -7.83 -27.12 -4.31
CA ALA A 42 -8.10 -26.19 -5.40
C ALA A 42 -8.86 -24.94 -4.92
N ASP A 43 -9.87 -25.14 -4.07
CA ASP A 43 -10.65 -24.05 -3.46
C ASP A 43 -9.77 -23.19 -2.54
N ALA A 44 -8.94 -23.80 -1.70
CA ALA A 44 -8.01 -23.06 -0.84
C ALA A 44 -6.99 -22.23 -1.65
N LEU A 45 -6.52 -22.74 -2.78
CA LEU A 45 -5.64 -21.99 -3.68
C LEU A 45 -6.39 -20.91 -4.47
N ALA A 46 -7.73 -20.95 -4.50
CA ALA A 46 -8.54 -20.05 -5.30
C ALA A 46 -8.48 -18.60 -4.81
N ASP A 47 -8.33 -18.41 -3.49
CA ASP A 47 -8.36 -17.12 -2.82
C ASP A 47 -7.02 -16.37 -2.89
N VAL A 48 -5.92 -17.07 -3.17
CA VAL A 48 -4.55 -16.52 -3.12
C VAL A 48 -4.36 -15.31 -4.04
N PRO A 49 -4.83 -15.29 -5.31
CA PRO A 49 -4.71 -14.10 -6.16
C PRO A 49 -5.46 -12.88 -5.61
N GLY A 50 -6.63 -13.10 -5.01
CA GLY A 50 -7.42 -12.03 -4.39
C GLY A 50 -6.71 -11.45 -3.17
N LEU A 51 -6.17 -12.31 -2.32
CA LEU A 51 -5.38 -11.89 -1.16
C LEU A 51 -4.09 -11.16 -1.58
N ALA A 52 -3.40 -11.63 -2.62
CA ALA A 52 -2.20 -10.97 -3.13
C ALA A 52 -2.52 -9.56 -3.68
N ALA A 53 -3.62 -9.41 -4.41
CA ALA A 53 -4.09 -8.11 -4.89
C ALA A 53 -4.44 -7.16 -3.74
N GLU A 54 -5.09 -7.66 -2.70
CA GLU A 54 -5.44 -6.87 -1.52
C GLU A 54 -4.20 -6.42 -0.73
N VAL A 55 -3.21 -7.30 -0.56
CA VAL A 55 -1.93 -6.92 0.06
C VAL A 55 -1.20 -5.87 -0.77
N ALA A 56 -1.20 -5.98 -2.10
CA ALA A 56 -0.60 -4.97 -2.98
C ALA A 56 -1.29 -3.60 -2.81
N ARG A 57 -2.63 -3.59 -2.84
CA ARG A 57 -3.44 -2.38 -2.62
C ARG A 57 -3.14 -1.73 -1.27
N LEU A 58 -3.12 -2.52 -0.19
CA LEU A 58 -2.82 -2.03 1.16
C LEU A 58 -1.38 -1.51 1.30
N ARG A 59 -0.41 -2.12 0.60
CA ARG A 59 0.97 -1.61 0.56
C ARG A 59 1.05 -0.25 -0.14
N ASP A 60 0.37 -0.09 -1.26
CA ASP A 60 0.31 1.18 -1.99
C ASP A 60 -0.38 2.26 -1.15
N GLU A 61 -1.50 1.95 -0.51
CA GLU A 61 -2.19 2.88 0.39
C GLU A 61 -1.32 3.28 1.58
N ALA A 62 -0.64 2.33 2.23
CA ALA A 62 0.27 2.62 3.33
C ALA A 62 1.46 3.48 2.87
N ARG A 63 1.97 3.25 1.65
CA ARG A 63 3.04 4.07 1.06
C ARG A 63 2.56 5.50 0.83
N THR A 64 1.39 5.68 0.22
CA THR A 64 0.78 6.99 -0.02
C THR A 64 0.60 7.76 1.30
N VAL A 65 -0.03 7.15 2.31
CA VAL A 65 -0.24 7.79 3.62
C VAL A 65 1.08 8.18 4.29
N ARG A 66 2.12 7.34 4.19
CA ARG A 66 3.45 7.65 4.73
C ARG A 66 4.11 8.82 3.99
N LEU A 67 3.94 8.90 2.68
CA LEU A 67 4.45 9.99 1.86
C LEU A 67 3.73 11.31 2.19
N ASP A 68 2.40 11.29 2.24
CA ASP A 68 1.59 12.47 2.59
C ASP A 68 1.97 13.01 3.98
N ARG A 69 2.17 12.11 4.96
CA ARG A 69 2.63 12.50 6.29
C ARG A 69 4.04 13.11 6.26
N ALA A 70 4.95 12.57 5.46
CA ALA A 70 6.31 13.09 5.35
C ALA A 70 6.32 14.48 4.68
N ASN A 71 5.54 14.66 3.62
CA ASN A 71 5.39 15.95 2.95
C ASN A 71 4.76 16.99 3.87
N LEU A 72 3.72 16.63 4.64
CA LEU A 72 3.11 17.53 5.62
C LEU A 72 4.10 17.94 6.73
N ALA A 73 4.92 17.00 7.22
CA ALA A 73 5.96 17.31 8.18
C ALA A 73 7.02 18.26 7.58
N ALA A 74 7.41 18.05 6.33
CA ALA A 74 8.33 18.94 5.62
C ALA A 74 7.74 20.35 5.43
N ALA A 75 6.47 20.44 5.03
CA ALA A 75 5.76 21.72 4.89
C ALA A 75 5.64 22.47 6.23
N ALA A 76 5.36 21.76 7.32
CA ALA A 76 5.34 22.35 8.66
C ALA A 76 6.73 22.88 9.09
N LEU A 77 7.79 22.12 8.81
CA LEU A 77 9.16 22.57 9.08
C LEU A 77 9.56 23.78 8.22
N ALA A 78 9.15 23.80 6.94
CA ALA A 78 9.37 24.93 6.05
C ALA A 78 8.65 26.19 6.57
N ALA A 79 7.39 26.05 7.01
CA ALA A 79 6.64 27.15 7.61
C ALA A 79 7.30 27.72 8.88
N LEU A 80 7.86 26.85 9.74
CA LEU A 80 8.58 27.28 10.94
C LEU A 80 9.87 28.03 10.60
N ALA A 81 10.63 27.54 9.62
CA ALA A 81 11.84 28.20 9.14
C ALA A 81 11.52 29.57 8.50
N ALA A 82 10.54 29.61 7.60
CA ALA A 82 10.07 30.84 6.97
C ALA A 82 9.58 31.88 7.99
N HIS A 83 8.92 31.45 9.06
CA HIS A 83 8.51 32.35 10.15
C HIS A 83 9.72 32.91 10.91
N HIS A 84 10.73 32.08 11.18
CA HIS A 84 11.97 32.53 11.82
C HIS A 84 12.73 33.55 10.96
N ASP A 85 12.73 33.35 9.65
CA ASP A 85 13.39 34.22 8.68
C ASP A 85 12.58 35.50 8.37
N GLY A 86 11.38 35.64 8.93
CA GLY A 86 10.51 36.80 8.74
C GLY A 86 9.82 36.86 7.37
N GLU A 87 9.64 35.72 6.71
CA GLU A 87 8.91 35.64 5.45
C GLU A 87 7.46 36.15 5.63
N PRO A 88 6.87 36.88 4.66
CA PRO A 88 5.54 37.49 4.81
C PRO A 88 4.36 36.51 4.98
N ASP A 89 4.42 35.32 4.36
CA ASP A 89 3.38 34.28 4.49
C ASP A 89 3.99 32.88 4.71
N PRO A 90 4.51 32.59 5.90
CA PRO A 90 5.11 31.28 6.20
C PRO A 90 4.09 30.13 6.17
N LEU A 91 2.79 30.41 6.32
CA LEU A 91 1.75 29.38 6.30
C LEU A 91 1.40 28.92 4.88
N LEU A 92 1.91 29.59 3.84
CA LEU A 92 1.74 29.21 2.45
C LEU A 92 2.16 27.75 2.22
N TYR A 93 3.33 27.33 2.72
CA TYR A 93 3.85 25.96 2.56
C TYR A 93 2.86 24.91 3.10
N LEU A 94 2.26 25.15 4.26
CA LEU A 94 1.30 24.23 4.86
C LEU A 94 -0.03 24.21 4.10
N ARG A 95 -0.49 25.37 3.62
CA ARG A 95 -1.72 25.47 2.83
C ARG A 95 -1.59 24.76 1.49
N ASP A 96 -0.45 24.92 0.83
CA ASP A 96 -0.18 24.29 -0.46
C ASP A 96 -0.11 22.77 -0.32
N GLU A 97 0.55 22.27 0.72
CA GLU A 97 0.61 20.83 0.97
C GLU A 97 -0.76 20.25 1.35
N LEU A 98 -1.54 20.94 2.19
CA LEU A 98 -2.92 20.54 2.51
C LEU A 98 -3.79 20.52 1.24
N ALA A 99 -3.66 21.52 0.36
CA ALA A 99 -4.37 21.57 -0.90
C ALA A 99 -3.94 20.44 -1.85
N ALA A 100 -2.64 20.12 -1.92
CA ALA A 100 -2.10 19.00 -2.69
C ALA A 100 -2.66 17.65 -2.22
N GLN A 101 -2.90 17.50 -0.92
CA GLN A 101 -3.57 16.34 -0.31
C GLN A 101 -5.11 16.38 -0.42
N GLY A 102 -5.67 17.38 -1.11
CA GLY A 102 -7.12 17.52 -1.29
C GLY A 102 -7.86 18.04 -0.06
N HIS A 103 -7.16 18.51 0.97
CA HIS A 103 -7.75 19.19 2.12
C HIS A 103 -8.11 20.63 1.75
N VAL A 104 -9.35 20.82 1.29
CA VAL A 104 -9.89 22.16 1.05
C VAL A 104 -10.46 22.72 2.34
N LEU A 105 -10.09 23.94 2.70
CA LEU A 105 -10.81 24.69 3.73
C LEU A 105 -12.25 24.89 3.27
N ARG A 106 -13.19 24.09 3.78
CA ARG A 106 -14.62 24.37 3.65
C ARG A 106 -14.88 25.70 4.34
N GLY A 107 -15.21 26.71 3.55
CA GLY A 107 -15.10 28.12 3.91
C GLY A 107 -15.95 28.58 5.08
N ARG A 108 -15.65 29.82 5.51
CA ARG A 108 -16.63 30.75 6.04
C ARG A 108 -16.79 31.87 5.02
N SER A 109 -17.90 31.84 4.29
CA SER A 109 -18.49 32.98 3.58
C SER A 109 -19.29 33.83 4.56
#